data_AF-A0A7J7LNR8-F1
#
_entry.id   AF-A0A7J7LNR8-F1
#
_cell.length_a   1.000
_cell.length_b   1.000
_cell.length_c   1.000
_cell.angle_alpha   90.00
_cell.angle_beta   90.00
_cell.angle_gamma   90.00
#
_symmetry.space_group_name_H-M   'P 1'
#
loop_
_entity.id
_entity.type
_entity.pdbx_description
1 polymer ?
#
loop_
_entity_poly.entity_id
_entity_poly.type
_entity_poly.pdbx_seq_one_letter_code
_entity_poly.pdbx_strand_id
1 'polypeptide(L)' 'MEMGVDNSSCFDELLKNFNVDVIRLEEDEMEFDMIGIDVSIANAFRRIPIAEHPIMAIEKVLIVNNT' A
#
# COMPACT_ATOMS: atom_id res chain seq x y z
N MET A 1 -36.57 -6.08 6.82
CA MET A 1 -36.34 -6.71 5.51
C MET A 1 -34.86 -6.47 5.21
N GLU A 2 -34.00 -7.35 5.72
CA GLU A 2 -32.57 -7.24 5.46
C GLU A 2 -32.34 -7.73 4.03
N MET A 3 -32.24 -6.78 3.10
CA MET A 3 -31.74 -7.06 1.77
C MET A 3 -30.29 -7.46 1.93
N GLY A 4 -30.00 -8.75 1.73
CA GLY A 4 -28.64 -9.25 1.62
C GLY A 4 -27.94 -8.49 0.51
N VAL A 5 -26.99 -7.64 0.89
CA VAL A 5 -26.13 -6.92 -0.05
C VAL A 5 -25.21 -7.97 -0.66
N ASP A 6 -25.48 -8.33 -1.91
CA ASP A 6 -24.65 -9.25 -2.66
C ASP A 6 -23.39 -8.50 -3.11
N ASN A 7 -22.34 -8.51 -2.29
CA ASN A 7 -21.06 -7.84 -2.58
C ASN A 7 -20.24 -8.56 -3.66
N SER A 8 -20.69 -9.73 -4.13
CA SER A 8 -19.98 -10.55 -5.11
C SER A 8 -19.77 -9.81 -6.44
N SER A 9 -20.79 -9.11 -6.94
CA SER A 9 -20.72 -8.37 -8.22
C SER A 9 -19.83 -7.13 -8.15
N CYS A 10 -19.74 -6.46 -7.01
CA CYS A 10 -18.92 -5.26 -6.83
C CYS A 10 -17.42 -5.60 -6.87
N PHE A 11 -17.03 -6.73 -6.29
CA PHE A 11 -15.64 -7.19 -6.35
C PHE A 11 -15.23 -7.59 -7.77
N ASP A 12 -16.12 -8.24 -8.52
CA ASP A 12 -15.89 -8.58 -9.93
C ASP A 12 -15.75 -7.33 -10.82
N GLU A 13 -16.48 -6.26 -10.52
CA GLU A 13 -16.32 -4.96 -11.20
C GLU A 13 -15.01 -4.27 -10.85
N LEU A 14 -14.60 -4.31 -9.58
CA LEU A 14 -13.28 -3.81 -9.16
C LEU A 14 -12.16 -4.58 -9.87
N LEU A 15 -12.21 -5.91 -9.92
CA LEU A 15 -11.21 -6.73 -10.60
C LEU A 15 -11.14 -6.47 -12.12
N LYS A 16 -12.27 -6.14 -12.75
CA LYS A 16 -12.30 -5.83 -14.19
C LYS A 16 -11.76 -4.44 -14.51
N ASN A 17 -11.95 -3.48 -13.61
CA ASN A 17 -11.59 -2.08 -13.84
C ASN A 17 -10.24 -1.69 -13.22
N PHE A 18 -9.71 -2.51 -12.31
CA PHE A 18 -8.44 -2.26 -11.67
C PHE A 18 -7.30 -2.57 -12.64
N ASN A 19 -6.51 -1.55 -12.94
CA ASN A 19 -5.27 -1.69 -13.71
C ASN A 19 -4.13 -0.96 -13.01
N VAL A 20 -2.91 -1.48 -13.15
CA VAL A 20 -1.70 -0.86 -12.63
C VAL A 20 -0.71 -0.69 -13.76
N ASP A 21 -0.35 0.56 -14.05
CA ASP A 21 0.60 0.91 -15.10
C ASP A 21 1.91 1.36 -14.45
N VAL A 22 2.99 0.60 -14.66
CA VAL A 22 4.31 0.94 -14.13
C VAL A 22 5.00 1.91 -15.10
N ILE A 23 5.23 3.13 -14.65
CA ILE A 23 5.85 4.19 -15.46
C ILE A 23 7.37 4.08 -15.38
N ARG A 24 7.91 3.84 -14.19
CA ARG A 24 9.35 3.78 -13.94
C ARG A 24 9.67 2.76 -12.84
N LEU A 25 10.73 2.00 -13.06
CA LEU A 25 11.29 1.08 -12.07
C LEU A 25 12.80 1.23 -12.06
N GLU A 26 13.32 1.74 -10.96
CA GLU A 26 14.74 1.87 -10.64
C GLU A 26 15.07 0.98 -9.44
N GLU A 27 16.34 0.94 -9.02
CA GLU A 27 16.79 0.06 -7.93
C GLU A 27 16.14 0.40 -6.59
N ASP A 28 16.03 1.70 -6.28
CA ASP A 28 15.49 2.20 -5.00
C ASP A 28 14.13 2.92 -5.13
N GLU A 29 13.65 3.15 -6.36
CA GLU A 29 12.43 3.90 -6.64
C GLU A 29 11.51 3.18 -7.63
N MET A 30 10.20 3.26 -7.39
CA MET A 30 9.17 2.75 -8.29
C MET A 30 8.05 3.78 -8.44
N GLU A 31 7.67 4.06 -9.68
CA GLU A 31 6.55 4.95 -10.03
C GLU A 31 5.51 4.16 -10.82
N PHE A 32 4.28 4.14 -10.33
CA PHE A 32 3.17 3.43 -10.93
C PHE A 32 1.85 4.16 -10.70
N ASP A 33 0.94 4.03 -11.67
CA ASP A 33 -0.42 4.54 -11.59
C ASP A 33 -1.38 3.40 -11.24
N MET A 34 -2.31 3.66 -10.32
CA MET A 34 -3.42 2.76 -9.99
C MET A 34 -4.71 3.33 -10.55
N ILE A 35 -5.30 2.64 -11.52
CA ILE A 35 -6.53 3.07 -12.21
C ILE A 35 -7.69 2.20 -11.72
N GLY A 36 -8.86 2.81 -11.48
CA GLY A 36 -10.08 2.08 -11.14
C GLY A 36 -10.19 1.64 -9.67
N ILE A 37 -9.43 2.25 -8.77
CA ILE A 37 -9.46 1.96 -7.33
C ILE A 37 -10.20 3.04 -6.53
N ASP A 38 -10.83 2.66 -5.41
CA ASP A 38 -11.41 3.61 -4.47
C ASP A 38 -10.35 4.39 -3.69
N VAL A 39 -10.65 5.65 -3.36
CA VAL A 39 -9.75 6.56 -2.64
C VAL A 39 -9.33 6.00 -1.27
N SER A 40 -10.22 5.28 -0.58
CA SER A 40 -9.91 4.68 0.72
C SER A 40 -8.86 3.58 0.61
N ILE A 41 -8.94 2.73 -0.41
CA ILE A 41 -8.01 1.62 -0.66
C ILE A 41 -6.67 2.17 -1.13
N ALA A 42 -6.65 3.16 -2.03
CA ALA A 42 -5.42 3.83 -2.45
C ALA A 42 -4.68 4.48 -1.26
N ASN A 43 -5.41 5.15 -0.35
CA ASN A 43 -4.81 5.73 0.85
C ASN A 43 -4.36 4.66 1.86
N ALA A 44 -5.02 3.48 1.89
CA ALA A 44 -4.53 2.34 2.67
C ALA A 44 -3.18 1.84 2.12
N PHE A 45 -3.04 1.65 0.81
CA PHE A 45 -1.77 1.28 0.17
C PHE A 45 -0.67 2.33 0.37
N ARG A 46 -1.01 3.61 0.52
CA ARG A 46 -0.04 4.64 0.93
C ARG A 46 0.42 4.48 2.38
N ARG A 47 -0.47 4.05 3.29
CA ARG A 47 -0.20 4.00 4.74
C ARG A 47 0.47 2.71 5.18
N ILE A 48 0.11 1.57 4.58
CA ILE A 48 0.60 0.25 4.98
C ILE A 48 2.13 0.14 4.87
N PRO A 49 2.79 0.51 3.76
CA PRO A 49 4.25 0.40 3.64
C PRO A 49 4.98 1.29 4.65
N ILE A 50 4.43 2.45 4.98
CA ILE A 50 5.04 3.40 5.90
C ILE A 50 4.93 2.92 7.36
N ALA A 51 3.80 2.33 7.72
CA ALA A 51 3.46 2.06 9.12
C ALA A 51 3.65 0.61 9.53
N GLU A 52 3.49 -0.34 8.60
CA GLU A 52 3.35 -1.76 8.92
C GLU A 52 4.54 -2.61 8.49
N HIS A 53 5.40 -2.13 7.58
CA HIS A 53 6.62 -2.86 7.24
C HIS A 53 7.64 -2.72 8.38
N PRO A 54 8.00 -3.83 9.07
CA PRO A 54 8.99 -3.78 10.13
C PRO A 54 10.37 -3.56 9.49
N ILE A 55 10.95 -2.39 9.74
CA ILE A 55 12.33 -2.08 9.35
C ILE A 55 13.26 -2.23 10.55
N MET A 56 14.46 -2.76 10.30
CA MET A 56 15.49 -2.85 11.31
C MET A 56 16.24 -1.51 11.36
N ALA A 57 16.19 -0.84 12.50
CA ALA A 57 16.88 0.42 12.74
C ALA A 57 17.59 0.38 14.09
N ILE A 58 18.61 1.22 14.25
CA ILE A 58 19.37 1.32 15.51
C ILE A 58 18.45 1.90 16.59
N GLU A 59 18.10 1.09 17.59
CA GLU A 59 17.25 1.53 18.70
C GLU A 59 18.07 2.13 19.86
N LYS A 60 19.19 1.49 20.22
CA LYS A 60 20.04 1.89 21.36
C LYS A 60 21.50 1.87 20.97
N VAL A 61 22.18 2.97 21.24
CA VAL A 61 23.64 3.08 21.09
C VAL A 61 24.25 3.30 22.46
N LEU A 62 25.04 2.34 22.93
CA LEU A 62 25.81 2.46 24.16
C LEU A 62 27.21 2.96 23.78
N ILE A 63 27.49 4.22 24.10
CA ILE A 63 28.79 4.84 23.84
C ILE A 63 29.64 4.75 25.11
N VAL A 64 30.79 4.08 25.02
CA VAL A 64 31.77 4.00 26.10
C VAL A 64 33.01 4.77 25.67
N ASN A 65 33.39 5.79 26.44
CA ASN A 65 34.50 6.71 26.17
C ASN A 65 34.44 7.38 24.79
N ASN A 66 33.51 8.32 24.64
CA ASN A 66 33.51 9.27 23.52
C ASN A 66 34.57 10.36 23.79
N THR A 67 35.73 10.30 23.13
CA THR A 67 36.71 11.40 23.16
C THR A 67 36.58 12.21 21.89
#